data_AF-A0A3B1DJ59-F1
#
_entry.id   AF-A0A3B1DJ59-F1
#
_cell.length_a   1.000
_cell.length_b   1.000
_cell.length_c   1.000
_cell.angle_alpha   90.00
_cell.angle_beta   90.00
_cell.angle_gamma   90.00
#
_symmetry.space_group_name_H-M   'P 1'
#
loop_
_entity.id
_entity.type
_entity.pdbx_description
1 polymer ?
#
loop_
_entity_poly.entity_id
_entity_poly.type
_entity_poly.pdbx_seq_one_letter_code
_entity_poly.pdbx_strand_id
1 'polypeptide(L)'
;MRFFPRAAILDDTGKPCEIVSIWQLRWDERQSDPAFAAAVHRLSRALVANYSGMKVAAPIMLWVLGGMFTSITLLAGYSLLLSWLVWAPPALALYWIMRRGDLQRIVRQTIDVLLVNGICPGCAYNLAGLPEEDGLIGCSECGAAWMRSRIARFHSFGQRAERSETRPLRLWWERVKAFEPYGPTSIYDDRSFVRPVVSPRLAWPIRAAENEHHDRLVEAREEMISHGSIRRLLTVCVIPFFAYPIIVVNLRTDNPLNIALGLLLLPMMVYSGIFTLRGAVGIKAQHIKDAMLRYRLCPSCASDLMTDDQPEVQGFCTCPECGAAWRLREEPGSQSPALDETRSVP
;
A
#
# COMPACT_ATOMS: atom_id res chain seq x y z
N MET A 1 -19.69 7.74 20.38
CA MET A 1 -20.17 6.51 19.71
C MET A 1 -19.01 5.72 19.14
N ARG A 2 -18.77 4.48 19.62
CA ARG A 2 -17.73 3.57 19.11
C ARG A 2 -18.35 2.67 18.02
N PHE A 3 -18.38 3.15 16.77
CA PHE A 3 -19.07 2.45 15.66
C PHE A 3 -18.28 1.29 15.02
N PHE A 4 -17.09 0.96 15.51
CA PHE A 4 -16.30 -0.15 14.99
C PHE A 4 -16.08 -1.18 16.08
N PRO A 5 -16.50 -2.44 15.89
CA PRO A 5 -16.11 -3.51 16.80
C PRO A 5 -14.59 -3.54 16.84
N ARG A 6 -14.05 -3.44 18.05
CA ARG A 6 -12.61 -3.58 18.28
C ARG A 6 -12.22 -4.97 17.82
N ALA A 7 -11.34 -5.05 16.81
CA ALA A 7 -10.86 -6.32 16.31
C ALA A 7 -10.03 -6.96 17.43
N ALA A 8 -10.58 -8.00 18.07
CA ALA A 8 -9.81 -8.85 18.95
C ALA A 8 -8.80 -9.61 18.10
N ILE A 9 -7.54 -9.51 18.47
CA ILE A 9 -6.46 -10.31 17.90
C ILE A 9 -5.91 -11.23 18.95
N LEU A 10 -5.27 -12.31 18.53
CA LEU A 10 -4.53 -13.15 19.45
C LEU A 10 -3.09 -12.65 19.48
N ASP A 11 -2.53 -12.54 20.68
CA ASP A 11 -1.09 -12.42 20.83
C ASP A 11 -0.41 -13.76 20.52
N ASP A 12 0.92 -13.84 20.61
CA ASP A 12 1.65 -15.05 20.23
C ASP A 12 1.49 -16.20 21.26
N THR A 13 0.81 -15.96 22.38
CA THR A 13 0.38 -16.99 23.35
C THR A 13 -1.06 -17.46 23.12
N GLY A 14 -1.77 -16.86 22.16
CA GLY A 14 -3.19 -17.15 21.91
C GLY A 14 -4.15 -16.35 22.80
N LYS A 15 -3.66 -15.40 23.60
CA LYS A 15 -4.52 -14.55 24.44
C LYS A 15 -5.16 -13.44 23.60
N PRO A 16 -6.48 -13.20 23.72
CA PRO A 16 -7.11 -12.10 23.02
C PRO A 16 -6.61 -10.76 23.57
N CYS A 17 -6.05 -9.92 22.70
CA CYS A 17 -5.70 -8.54 22.98
C CYS A 17 -6.41 -7.60 21.99
N GLU A 18 -6.65 -6.38 22.46
CA GLU A 18 -7.35 -5.38 21.69
C GLU A 18 -6.34 -4.49 20.96
N ILE A 19 -6.46 -4.34 19.64
CA ILE A 19 -5.55 -3.46 18.89
C ILE A 19 -5.81 -2.00 19.23
N VAL A 20 -4.73 -1.28 19.52
CA VAL A 20 -4.77 0.19 19.63
C VAL A 20 -5.25 0.79 18.31
N SER A 21 -6.34 1.56 18.37
CA SER A 21 -6.86 2.17 17.14
C SER A 21 -5.87 3.19 16.58
N ILE A 22 -5.77 3.28 15.24
CA ILE A 22 -4.92 4.31 14.61
C ILE A 22 -5.28 5.73 15.07
N TRP A 23 -6.55 5.98 15.39
CA TRP A 23 -6.98 7.27 15.90
C TRP A 23 -6.40 7.53 17.29
N GLN A 24 -6.36 6.54 18.18
CA GLN A 24 -5.70 6.67 19.48
C GLN A 24 -4.20 6.91 19.31
N LEU A 25 -3.50 6.15 18.46
CA LEU A 25 -2.10 6.40 18.12
C LEU A 25 -1.86 7.81 17.56
N ARG A 26 -2.84 8.34 16.83
CA ARG A 26 -2.76 9.67 16.21
C ARG A 26 -2.89 10.82 17.23
N TRP A 27 -3.46 10.57 18.39
CA TRP A 27 -3.66 11.58 19.43
C TRP A 27 -2.88 11.26 20.72
N ASP A 28 -2.00 10.28 20.67
CA ASP A 28 -1.16 9.87 21.80
C ASP A 28 -0.09 10.94 22.10
N GLU A 29 0.08 11.30 23.37
CA GLU A 29 1.07 12.29 23.82
C GLU A 29 2.51 11.90 23.43
N ARG A 30 2.76 10.60 23.24
CA ARG A 30 4.04 10.05 22.76
C ARG A 30 4.36 10.43 21.32
N GLN A 31 3.48 11.11 20.58
CA GLN A 31 3.84 11.68 19.27
C GLN A 31 4.94 12.74 19.32
N SER A 32 5.25 13.26 20.51
CA SER A 32 6.45 14.07 20.71
C SER A 32 7.75 13.28 20.47
N ASP A 33 7.73 11.95 20.60
CA ASP A 33 8.84 11.08 20.25
C ASP A 33 8.91 10.87 18.72
N PRO A 34 10.04 11.22 18.07
CA PRO A 34 10.18 11.13 16.62
C PRO A 34 10.15 9.69 16.10
N ALA A 35 10.62 8.71 16.86
CA ALA A 35 10.59 7.30 16.47
C ALA A 35 9.15 6.76 16.50
N PHE A 36 8.40 7.10 17.55
CA PHE A 36 6.97 6.76 17.66
C PHE A 36 6.17 7.44 16.53
N ALA A 37 6.36 8.75 16.33
CA ALA A 37 5.72 9.50 15.27
C ALA A 37 6.05 8.93 13.88
N ALA A 38 7.30 8.53 13.64
CA ALA A 38 7.70 7.88 12.38
C ALA A 38 7.02 6.52 12.18
N ALA A 39 6.90 5.71 13.23
CA ALA A 39 6.19 4.43 13.20
C ALA A 39 4.69 4.63 12.92
N VAL A 40 4.03 5.54 13.61
CA VAL A 40 2.61 5.91 13.38
C VAL A 40 2.43 6.48 11.98
N HIS A 41 3.35 7.29 11.48
CA HIS A 41 3.31 7.82 10.13
C HIS A 41 3.45 6.70 9.07
N ARG A 42 4.38 5.76 9.25
CA ARG A 42 4.52 4.56 8.40
C ARG A 42 3.24 3.73 8.40
N LEU A 43 2.68 3.47 9.59
CA LEU A 43 1.42 2.76 9.74
C LEU A 43 0.27 3.47 9.03
N SER A 44 0.14 4.78 9.21
CA SER A 44 -0.92 5.56 8.55
C SER A 44 -0.81 5.54 7.03
N ARG A 45 0.40 5.58 6.46
CA ARG A 45 0.61 5.45 5.01
C ARG A 45 0.23 4.07 4.51
N ALA A 46 0.66 3.00 5.20
CA ALA A 46 0.28 1.63 4.86
C ALA A 46 -1.25 1.44 4.92
N LEU A 47 -1.91 1.99 5.94
CA LEU A 47 -3.35 1.90 6.09
C LEU A 47 -4.11 2.73 5.06
N VAL A 48 -3.69 3.96 4.78
CA VAL A 48 -4.32 4.81 3.76
C VAL A 48 -4.21 4.17 2.38
N ALA A 49 -3.03 3.62 2.04
CA ALA A 49 -2.83 2.92 0.77
C ALA A 49 -3.80 1.75 0.62
N ASN A 50 -3.92 0.87 1.63
CA ASN A 50 -4.85 -0.27 1.60
C ASN A 50 -6.33 0.15 1.64
N TYR A 51 -6.66 1.17 2.41
CA TYR A 51 -8.02 1.65 2.59
C TYR A 51 -8.56 2.38 1.34
N SER A 52 -7.66 2.98 0.54
CA SER A 52 -8.01 3.74 -0.66
C SER A 52 -8.52 2.86 -1.81
N GLY A 53 -7.88 1.72 -2.08
CA GLY A 53 -8.34 0.79 -3.13
C GLY A 53 -9.74 0.25 -2.86
N MET A 54 -10.05 -0.06 -1.60
CA MET A 54 -11.35 -0.59 -1.17
C MET A 54 -12.48 0.45 -1.26
N LYS A 55 -12.20 1.71 -0.89
CA LYS A 55 -13.20 2.79 -0.96
C LYS A 55 -13.60 3.16 -2.38
N VAL A 56 -12.79 2.84 -3.39
CA VAL A 56 -13.09 3.21 -4.77
C VAL A 56 -13.55 2.01 -5.58
N ALA A 57 -12.91 0.84 -5.46
CA ALA A 57 -13.27 -0.34 -6.23
C ALA A 57 -14.64 -0.91 -5.85
N ALA A 58 -14.96 -1.00 -4.55
CA ALA A 58 -16.22 -1.56 -4.10
C ALA A 58 -17.45 -0.75 -4.54
N PRO A 59 -17.52 0.58 -4.35
CA PRO A 59 -18.66 1.34 -4.86
C PRO A 59 -18.68 1.37 -6.38
N ILE A 60 -17.54 1.47 -7.09
CA ILE A 60 -17.52 1.39 -8.56
C ILE A 60 -18.12 0.06 -9.04
N MET A 61 -17.72 -1.05 -8.44
CA MET A 61 -18.26 -2.38 -8.79
C MET A 61 -19.75 -2.48 -8.50
N LEU A 62 -20.18 -2.01 -7.32
CA LEU A 62 -21.60 -1.94 -6.95
C LEU A 62 -22.39 -1.08 -7.94
N TRP A 63 -21.80 0.01 -8.43
CA TRP A 63 -22.40 0.96 -9.36
C TRP A 63 -22.46 0.42 -10.78
N VAL A 64 -21.41 -0.25 -11.26
CA VAL A 64 -21.38 -0.91 -12.57
C VAL A 64 -22.41 -2.03 -12.61
N LEU A 65 -22.44 -2.89 -11.59
CA LEU A 65 -23.44 -3.94 -11.47
C LEU A 65 -24.84 -3.33 -11.37
N GLY A 66 -25.05 -2.36 -10.48
CA GLY A 66 -26.33 -1.66 -10.32
C GLY A 66 -26.82 -1.01 -11.62
N GLY A 67 -25.95 -0.30 -12.35
CA GLY A 67 -26.27 0.33 -13.62
C GLY A 67 -26.59 -0.68 -14.73
N MET A 68 -25.80 -1.77 -14.83
CA MET A 68 -26.05 -2.85 -15.78
C MET A 68 -27.40 -3.52 -15.51
N PHE A 69 -27.71 -3.82 -14.25
CA PHE A 69 -28.98 -4.43 -13.86
C PHE A 69 -30.16 -3.49 -14.05
N THR A 70 -30.03 -2.22 -13.69
CA THR A 70 -31.07 -1.20 -13.92
C THR A 70 -31.40 -1.11 -15.41
N SER A 71 -30.37 -1.14 -16.27
CA SER A 71 -30.54 -1.11 -17.72
C SER A 71 -31.27 -2.35 -18.25
N ILE A 72 -30.91 -3.56 -17.79
CA ILE A 72 -31.60 -4.81 -18.15
C ILE A 72 -33.07 -4.77 -17.70
N THR A 73 -33.32 -4.26 -16.49
CA THR A 73 -34.65 -4.20 -15.89
C THR A 73 -35.58 -3.30 -16.71
N LEU A 74 -35.08 -2.12 -17.11
CA LEU A 74 -35.81 -1.16 -17.95
C LEU A 74 -36.10 -1.75 -19.35
N LEU A 75 -35.13 -2.44 -19.96
CA LEU A 75 -35.31 -3.10 -21.26
C LEU A 75 -36.33 -4.24 -21.23
N ALA A 76 -36.39 -4.97 -20.12
CA ALA A 76 -37.31 -6.11 -19.96
C ALA A 76 -38.70 -5.73 -19.40
N GLY A 77 -38.95 -4.43 -19.15
CA GLY A 77 -40.25 -3.95 -18.65
C GLY A 77 -40.56 -4.35 -17.19
N TYR A 78 -39.55 -4.76 -16.42
CA TYR A 78 -39.74 -5.10 -15.01
C TYR A 78 -39.80 -3.87 -14.12
N SER A 79 -40.45 -4.00 -12.96
CA SER A 79 -40.46 -2.95 -11.94
C SER A 79 -39.05 -2.77 -11.35
N LEU A 80 -38.61 -1.52 -11.24
CA LEU A 80 -37.33 -1.16 -10.61
C LEU A 80 -37.23 -1.68 -9.17
N LEU A 81 -38.36 -1.70 -8.45
CA LEU A 81 -38.42 -2.11 -7.05
C LEU A 81 -38.14 -3.61 -6.87
N LEU A 82 -38.66 -4.45 -7.78
CA LEU A 82 -38.36 -5.89 -7.78
C LEU A 82 -36.88 -6.16 -8.08
N SER A 83 -36.29 -5.39 -8.99
CA SER A 83 -34.87 -5.52 -9.32
C SER A 83 -33.96 -5.22 -8.12
N TRP A 84 -34.23 -4.13 -7.39
CA TRP A 84 -33.47 -3.80 -6.18
C TRP A 84 -33.61 -4.86 -5.09
N LEU A 85 -34.79 -5.42 -4.89
CA LEU A 85 -35.02 -6.50 -3.91
C LEU A 85 -34.20 -7.76 -4.21
N VAL A 86 -34.04 -8.10 -5.49
CA VAL A 86 -33.27 -9.29 -5.91
C VAL A 86 -31.76 -9.04 -5.80
N TRP A 87 -31.29 -7.86 -6.21
CA TRP A 87 -29.86 -7.61 -6.40
C TRP A 87 -29.14 -6.92 -5.24
N ALA A 88 -29.85 -6.14 -4.41
CA ALA A 88 -29.21 -5.47 -3.28
C ALA A 88 -28.63 -6.45 -2.24
N PRO A 89 -29.32 -7.54 -1.84
CA PRO A 89 -28.77 -8.49 -0.87
C PRO A 89 -27.45 -9.14 -1.30
N PRO A 90 -27.30 -9.75 -2.51
CA PRO A 90 -26.04 -10.36 -2.91
C PRO A 90 -24.92 -9.32 -3.09
N ALA A 91 -25.24 -8.12 -3.59
CA ALA A 91 -24.26 -7.04 -3.72
C ALA A 91 -23.74 -6.56 -2.35
N LEU A 92 -24.64 -6.42 -1.37
CA LEU A 92 -24.29 -6.07 0.00
C LEU A 92 -23.50 -7.20 0.69
N ALA A 93 -23.86 -8.45 0.46
CA ALA A 93 -23.15 -9.61 0.99
C ALA A 93 -21.73 -9.69 0.42
N LEU A 94 -21.56 -9.53 -0.90
CA LEU A 94 -20.25 -9.49 -1.56
C LEU A 94 -19.38 -8.35 -1.00
N TYR A 95 -19.97 -7.14 -0.86
CA TYR A 95 -19.30 -6.01 -0.23
C TYR A 95 -18.83 -6.33 1.20
N TRP A 96 -19.68 -6.97 2.00
CA TRP A 96 -19.33 -7.38 3.36
C TRP A 96 -18.21 -8.42 3.42
N ILE A 97 -18.24 -9.43 2.53
CA ILE A 97 -17.21 -10.47 2.44
C ILE A 97 -15.87 -9.84 2.07
N MET A 98 -15.84 -9.00 1.03
CA MET A 98 -14.62 -8.29 0.62
C MET A 98 -14.07 -7.43 1.75
N ARG A 99 -14.94 -6.65 2.40
CA ARG A 99 -14.58 -5.79 3.52
C ARG A 99 -14.01 -6.56 4.72
N ARG A 100 -14.55 -7.75 5.00
CA ARG A 100 -14.08 -8.59 6.12
C ARG A 100 -12.68 -9.14 5.86
N GLY A 101 -12.41 -9.64 4.65
CA GLY A 101 -11.08 -10.12 4.27
C GLY A 101 -10.03 -9.01 4.33
N ASP A 102 -10.38 -7.81 3.86
CA ASP A 102 -9.47 -6.67 3.88
C ASP A 102 -9.22 -6.13 5.28
N LEU A 103 -10.23 -6.12 6.16
CA LEU A 103 -10.06 -5.73 7.56
C LEU A 103 -9.04 -6.62 8.26
N GLN A 104 -9.09 -7.95 8.04
CA GLN A 104 -8.11 -8.88 8.60
C GLN A 104 -6.70 -8.63 8.07
N ARG A 105 -6.54 -8.32 6.78
CA ARG A 105 -5.23 -7.96 6.21
C ARG A 105 -4.67 -6.68 6.83
N ILE A 106 -5.50 -5.65 6.94
CA ILE A 106 -5.18 -4.35 7.57
C ILE A 106 -4.72 -4.56 9.02
N VAL A 107 -5.45 -5.38 9.76
CA VAL A 107 -5.13 -5.73 11.15
C VAL A 107 -3.77 -6.41 11.24
N ARG A 108 -3.50 -7.44 10.43
CA ARG A 108 -2.21 -8.14 10.42
C ARG A 108 -1.04 -7.20 10.08
N GLN A 109 -1.20 -6.39 9.04
CA GLN A 109 -0.19 -5.39 8.66
C GLN A 109 0.07 -4.38 9.77
N THR A 110 -0.96 -3.99 10.52
CA THR A 110 -0.81 -3.06 11.65
C THR A 110 0.04 -3.68 12.76
N ILE A 111 -0.25 -4.93 13.11
CA ILE A 111 0.53 -5.70 14.10
C ILE A 111 1.98 -5.78 13.66
N ASP A 112 2.23 -6.21 12.42
CA ASP A 112 3.60 -6.41 11.92
C ASP A 112 4.39 -5.10 11.89
N VAL A 113 3.77 -4.00 11.44
CA VAL A 113 4.42 -2.68 11.45
C VAL A 113 4.74 -2.24 12.88
N LEU A 114 3.85 -2.42 13.85
CA LEU A 114 4.11 -2.01 15.23
C LEU A 114 5.22 -2.88 15.86
N LEU A 115 5.14 -4.21 15.72
CA LEU A 115 6.14 -5.14 16.26
C LEU A 115 7.52 -4.94 15.65
N VAL A 116 7.63 -4.73 14.34
CA VAL A 116 8.91 -4.44 13.67
C VAL A 116 9.59 -3.19 14.26
N ASN A 117 8.82 -2.24 14.79
CA ASN A 117 9.33 -1.04 15.45
C ASN A 117 9.49 -1.20 16.97
N GLY A 118 9.29 -2.41 17.52
CA GLY A 118 9.36 -2.66 18.96
C GLY A 118 8.19 -2.05 19.74
N ILE A 119 7.04 -1.85 19.09
CA ILE A 119 5.85 -1.26 19.69
C ILE A 119 4.79 -2.34 19.87
N CYS A 120 4.23 -2.46 21.07
CA CYS A 120 3.14 -3.38 21.35
C CYS A 120 1.86 -3.01 20.56
N PRO A 121 1.30 -3.90 19.73
CA PRO A 121 0.06 -3.66 18.99
C PRO A 121 -1.17 -3.39 19.86
N GLY A 122 -1.15 -3.83 21.12
CA GLY A 122 -2.28 -3.71 22.04
C GLY A 122 -2.43 -2.31 22.65
N CYS A 123 -1.35 -1.78 23.22
CA CYS A 123 -1.33 -0.52 23.97
C CYS A 123 -0.32 0.52 23.45
N ALA A 124 0.40 0.19 22.37
CA ALA A 124 1.48 0.97 21.82
C ALA A 124 2.68 1.21 22.76
N TYR A 125 2.84 0.39 23.81
CA TYR A 125 3.99 0.45 24.72
C TYR A 125 5.28 -0.01 24.03
N ASN A 126 6.42 0.51 24.49
CA ASN A 126 7.73 0.13 23.96
C ASN A 126 8.17 -1.22 24.53
N LEU A 127 8.51 -2.15 23.65
CA LEU A 127 9.00 -3.47 24.04
C LEU A 127 10.53 -3.48 24.24
N ALA A 128 11.23 -2.38 23.93
CA ALA A 128 12.67 -2.26 24.13
C ALA A 128 13.05 -2.33 25.61
N GLY A 129 14.02 -3.19 25.92
CA GLY A 129 14.56 -3.35 27.28
C GLY A 129 13.70 -4.19 28.23
N LEU A 130 12.57 -4.72 27.77
CA LEU A 130 11.79 -5.69 28.55
C LEU A 130 12.47 -7.06 28.52
N PRO A 131 12.36 -7.85 29.61
CA PRO A 131 12.94 -9.18 29.66
C PRO A 131 12.29 -10.11 28.63
N GLU A 132 13.10 -11.01 28.10
CA GLU A 132 12.66 -12.07 27.19
C GLU A 132 12.56 -13.38 27.98
N GLU A 133 11.40 -14.03 27.90
CA GLU A 133 11.11 -15.32 28.53
C GLU A 133 10.59 -16.28 27.44
N ASP A 134 11.25 -17.43 27.27
CA ASP A 134 10.88 -18.44 26.25
C ASP A 134 10.75 -17.90 24.81
N GLY A 135 11.56 -16.91 24.44
CA GLY A 135 11.51 -16.27 23.12
C GLY A 135 10.36 -15.29 22.93
N LEU A 136 9.62 -14.99 24.00
CA LEU A 136 8.52 -14.03 24.04
C LEU A 136 8.94 -12.80 24.86
N ILE A 137 8.46 -11.64 24.42
CA ILE A 137 8.55 -10.39 25.18
C ILE A 137 7.16 -10.05 25.68
N GLY A 138 6.99 -10.08 27.01
CA GLY A 138 5.76 -9.67 27.67
C GLY A 138 5.65 -8.15 27.74
N CYS A 139 4.54 -7.59 27.29
CA CYS A 139 4.22 -6.18 27.45
C CYS A 139 3.76 -5.91 28.90
N SER A 140 4.49 -5.06 29.63
CA SER A 140 4.18 -4.69 31.03
C SER A 140 2.82 -4.00 31.21
N GLU A 141 2.36 -3.23 30.21
CA GLU A 141 1.10 -2.47 30.31
C GLU A 141 -0.16 -3.32 30.09
N CYS A 142 -0.24 -4.07 28.99
CA CYS A 142 -1.46 -4.83 28.64
C CYS A 142 -1.35 -6.34 28.91
N GLY A 143 -0.16 -6.83 29.26
CA GLY A 143 0.10 -8.25 29.49
C GLY A 143 -0.09 -9.12 28.23
N ALA A 144 0.09 -8.55 27.03
CA ALA A 144 0.19 -9.31 25.79
C ALA A 144 1.64 -9.74 25.57
N ALA A 145 1.87 -10.91 24.98
CA ALA A 145 3.21 -11.44 24.72
C ALA A 145 3.47 -11.65 23.22
N TRP A 146 4.65 -11.25 22.76
CA TRP A 146 5.01 -11.26 21.34
C TRP A 146 6.36 -11.95 21.11
N MET A 147 6.48 -12.73 20.05
CA MET A 147 7.72 -13.40 19.69
C MET A 147 8.83 -12.40 19.39
N ARG A 148 9.98 -12.59 20.04
CA ARG A 148 11.20 -11.80 19.84
C ARG A 148 11.60 -11.70 18.38
N SER A 149 11.42 -12.78 17.62
CA SER A 149 11.75 -12.89 16.19
C SER A 149 10.93 -11.95 15.29
N ARG A 150 9.75 -11.51 15.74
CA ARG A 150 8.91 -10.54 15.01
C ARG A 150 9.34 -9.09 15.22
N ILE A 151 10.22 -8.85 16.21
CA ILE A 151 10.65 -7.52 16.62
C ILE A 151 12.03 -7.22 16.00
N ALA A 152 12.04 -6.43 14.93
CA ALA A 152 13.28 -6.13 14.21
C ALA A 152 14.11 -5.02 14.85
N ARG A 153 13.47 -4.03 15.48
CA ARG A 153 14.14 -2.85 16.05
C ARG A 153 13.69 -2.63 17.49
N PHE A 154 14.65 -2.46 18.39
CA PHE A 154 14.43 -1.88 19.70
C PHE A 154 14.90 -0.43 19.68
N HIS A 155 13.98 0.49 19.47
CA HIS A 155 14.27 1.90 19.73
C HIS A 155 13.87 2.20 21.16
N SER A 156 14.84 2.51 22.03
CA SER A 156 14.54 3.11 23.33
C SER A 156 13.92 4.50 23.11
N PHE A 157 12.65 4.67 23.47
CA PHE A 157 12.03 5.99 23.52
C PHE A 157 12.73 6.81 24.62
N GLY A 158 13.06 8.07 24.35
CA GLY A 158 13.69 8.95 25.34
C GLY A 158 15.05 9.54 24.97
N GLN A 159 15.73 9.03 23.93
CA GLN A 159 16.73 9.86 23.25
C GLN A 159 15.94 10.87 22.40
N ARG A 160 15.66 12.03 23.01
CA ARG A 160 15.09 13.20 22.35
C ARG A 160 16.02 13.51 21.18
N ALA A 161 15.69 12.99 19.98
CA ALA A 161 16.48 13.28 18.80
C ALA A 161 16.56 14.80 18.72
N GLU A 162 17.78 15.34 18.69
CA GLU A 162 18.00 16.75 18.50
C GLU A 162 17.11 17.19 17.35
N ARG A 163 16.18 18.06 17.69
CA ARG A 163 15.02 18.40 16.89
C ARG A 163 15.57 18.98 15.59
N SER A 164 15.59 18.23 14.49
CA SER A 164 15.93 18.81 13.19
C SER A 164 14.84 19.85 12.91
N GLU A 165 15.17 21.12 13.12
CA GLU A 165 14.22 22.18 13.43
C GLU A 165 13.38 22.65 12.23
N THR A 166 13.41 21.94 11.11
CA THR A 166 12.78 22.38 9.87
C THR A 166 11.98 21.27 9.22
N ARG A 167 10.77 21.01 9.72
CA ARG A 167 9.68 20.57 8.83
C ARG A 167 8.57 21.62 8.86
N PRO A 168 8.58 22.59 7.92
CA PRO A 168 7.50 23.55 7.83
C PRO A 168 6.17 22.82 7.65
N LEU A 169 5.08 23.49 8.05
CA LEU A 169 3.68 23.16 7.83
C LEU A 169 3.34 23.05 6.33
N ARG A 170 4.03 22.16 5.60
CA ARG A 170 3.74 21.78 4.22
C ARG A 170 2.44 20.98 4.22
N LEU A 171 1.39 21.80 4.24
CA LEU A 171 0.10 21.72 3.63
C LEU A 171 -0.45 20.31 3.44
N TRP A 172 -1.62 20.10 4.06
CA TRP A 172 -2.53 18.99 3.81
C TRP A 172 -2.65 18.56 2.33
N TRP A 173 -2.40 19.46 1.36
CA TRP A 173 -2.29 19.12 -0.06
C TRP A 173 -1.18 18.09 -0.41
N GLU A 174 -0.02 18.08 0.25
CA GLU A 174 0.96 17.00 0.05
C GLU A 174 0.44 15.64 0.55
N ARG A 175 -0.42 15.63 1.58
CA ARG A 175 -1.10 14.42 2.05
C ARG A 175 -2.19 13.94 1.09
N VAL A 176 -2.88 14.84 0.40
CA VAL A 176 -3.88 14.44 -0.62
C VAL A 176 -3.20 13.98 -1.91
N LYS A 177 -2.02 14.53 -2.27
CA LYS A 177 -1.20 13.99 -3.40
C LYS A 177 -0.65 12.59 -3.12
N ALA A 178 -0.46 12.21 -1.85
CA ALA A 178 -0.07 10.86 -1.45
C ALA A 178 -1.23 9.84 -1.52
N PHE A 179 -2.46 10.30 -1.80
CA PHE A 179 -3.61 9.43 -2.05
C PHE A 179 -3.52 8.91 -3.49
N GLU A 180 -2.74 7.85 -3.71
CA GLU A 180 -2.72 7.10 -4.97
C GLU A 180 -3.59 5.85 -4.84
N PRO A 181 -4.88 5.89 -5.23
CA PRO A 181 -5.84 4.84 -4.91
C PRO A 181 -5.65 3.49 -5.60
N TYR A 182 -4.62 3.33 -6.44
CA TYR A 182 -4.45 2.11 -7.24
C TYR A 182 -2.98 1.76 -7.40
N GLY A 183 -2.51 0.89 -6.51
CA GLY A 183 -1.21 0.26 -6.60
C GLY A 183 -1.09 -0.83 -5.53
N PRO A 184 -0.20 -1.80 -5.72
CA PRO A 184 0.20 -2.71 -4.66
C PRO A 184 0.76 -1.89 -3.51
N THR A 185 0.18 -2.07 -2.33
CA THR A 185 0.44 -1.24 -1.15
C THR A 185 1.55 -1.81 -0.28
N SER A 186 1.77 -3.11 -0.40
CA SER A 186 2.71 -3.86 0.42
C SER A 186 3.34 -5.02 -0.34
N ILE A 187 4.53 -5.39 0.09
CA ILE A 187 5.26 -6.56 -0.38
C ILE A 187 6.00 -7.21 0.78
N TYR A 188 6.29 -8.50 0.67
CA TYR A 188 7.17 -9.18 1.62
C TYR A 188 8.64 -8.91 1.27
N ASP A 189 9.42 -8.52 2.27
CA ASP A 189 10.87 -8.58 2.20
C ASP A 189 11.37 -10.03 2.30
N ASP A 190 12.66 -10.27 2.08
CA ASP A 190 13.16 -11.64 2.01
C ASP A 190 13.32 -12.32 3.38
N ARG A 191 13.03 -11.58 4.45
CA ARG A 191 12.82 -12.10 5.82
C ARG A 191 11.33 -12.32 6.13
N SER A 192 10.46 -12.28 5.11
CA SER A 192 9.02 -12.43 5.23
C SER A 192 8.32 -11.34 6.05
N PHE A 193 8.93 -10.16 6.22
CA PHE A 193 8.24 -9.02 6.81
C PHE A 193 7.45 -8.24 5.76
N VAL A 194 6.24 -7.84 6.10
CA VAL A 194 5.43 -6.98 5.22
C VAL A 194 5.99 -5.56 5.25
N ARG A 195 6.38 -5.06 4.07
CA ARG A 195 6.87 -3.69 3.86
C ARG A 195 5.91 -2.92 2.96
N PRO A 196 5.69 -1.61 3.22
CA PRO A 196 4.98 -0.78 2.26
C PRO A 196 5.80 -0.73 0.97
N VAL A 197 5.14 -0.76 -0.19
CA VAL A 197 5.80 -0.60 -1.49
C VAL A 197 5.84 0.88 -1.83
N VAL A 198 6.96 1.35 -2.40
CA VAL A 198 7.05 2.71 -2.88
C VAL A 198 6.08 2.95 -4.05
N SER A 199 5.53 4.16 -4.17
CA SER A 199 4.71 4.53 -5.31
C SER A 199 5.46 4.28 -6.62
N PRO A 200 4.85 3.60 -7.62
CA PRO A 200 5.47 3.40 -8.95
C PRO A 200 5.79 4.69 -9.69
N ARG A 201 5.20 5.83 -9.28
CA ARG A 201 5.54 7.13 -9.89
C ARG A 201 6.88 7.67 -9.41
N LEU A 202 7.38 7.22 -8.26
CA LEU A 202 8.61 7.70 -7.63
C LEU A 202 8.72 9.23 -7.56
N ALA A 203 7.59 9.95 -7.56
CA ALA A 203 7.58 11.40 -7.79
C ALA A 203 8.30 12.21 -6.71
N TRP A 204 8.27 11.73 -5.46
CA TRP A 204 8.98 12.36 -4.36
C TRP A 204 10.46 11.91 -4.30
N PRO A 205 10.78 10.60 -4.33
CA PRO A 205 12.17 10.14 -4.39
C PRO A 205 12.99 10.80 -5.50
N ILE A 206 12.45 10.84 -6.73
CA ILE A 206 13.13 11.44 -7.89
C ILE A 206 13.45 12.92 -7.65
N ARG A 207 12.55 13.67 -7.02
CA ARG A 207 12.77 15.10 -6.74
C ARG A 207 13.77 15.36 -5.62
N ALA A 208 13.94 14.41 -4.71
CA ALA A 208 14.82 14.53 -3.56
C ALA A 208 16.22 13.93 -3.82
N ALA A 209 16.34 13.06 -4.83
CA ALA A 209 17.58 12.41 -5.22
C ALA A 209 18.51 13.36 -5.97
N GLU A 210 19.81 13.15 -5.78
CA GLU A 210 20.89 13.85 -6.48
C GLU A 210 21.65 12.88 -7.40
N ASN A 211 22.19 13.42 -8.50
CA ASN A 211 23.13 12.75 -9.42
C ASN A 211 22.68 11.33 -9.82
N GLU A 212 23.58 10.35 -9.71
CA GLU A 212 23.37 8.95 -10.13
C GLU A 212 22.16 8.27 -9.48
N HIS A 213 21.80 8.64 -8.25
CA HIS A 213 20.61 8.10 -7.59
C HIS A 213 19.33 8.56 -8.30
N HIS A 214 19.32 9.78 -8.83
CA HIS A 214 18.20 10.31 -9.62
C HIS A 214 18.00 9.49 -10.90
N ASP A 215 19.09 9.23 -11.63
CA ASP A 215 19.03 8.52 -12.91
C ASP A 215 18.50 7.09 -12.72
N ARG A 216 19.02 6.36 -11.72
CA ARG A 216 18.51 5.02 -11.37
C ARG A 216 17.03 5.00 -10.99
N LEU A 217 16.54 6.04 -10.29
CA LEU A 217 15.12 6.17 -9.97
C LEU A 217 14.26 6.44 -11.21
N VAL A 218 14.77 7.22 -12.16
CA VAL A 218 14.08 7.49 -13.43
C VAL A 218 14.00 6.22 -14.28
N GLU A 219 15.10 5.48 -14.42
CA GLU A 219 15.13 4.20 -15.15
C GLU A 219 14.20 3.15 -14.53
N ALA A 220 14.26 2.98 -13.19
CA ALA A 220 13.36 2.09 -12.47
C ALA A 220 11.88 2.46 -12.70
N ARG A 221 11.58 3.77 -12.74
CA ARG A 221 10.23 4.27 -13.02
C ARG A 221 9.78 3.93 -14.44
N GLU A 222 10.61 4.14 -15.43
CA GLU A 222 10.28 3.84 -16.83
C GLU A 222 10.01 2.35 -17.02
N GLU A 223 10.84 1.49 -16.43
CA GLU A 223 10.62 0.05 -16.42
C GLU A 223 9.28 -0.32 -15.76
N MET A 224 9.01 0.20 -14.55
CA MET A 224 7.74 -0.04 -13.86
C MET A 224 6.52 0.43 -14.67
N ILE A 225 6.63 1.57 -15.36
CA ILE A 225 5.57 2.12 -16.21
C ILE A 225 5.42 1.33 -17.51
N SER A 226 6.44 0.61 -17.98
CA SER A 226 6.25 -0.31 -19.11
C SER A 226 5.31 -1.46 -18.73
N HIS A 227 5.36 -1.91 -17.47
CA HIS A 227 4.49 -2.94 -16.95
C HIS A 227 3.06 -2.42 -16.72
N GLY A 228 2.08 -3.19 -17.18
CA GLY A 228 0.66 -2.84 -17.05
C GLY A 228 0.14 -1.82 -18.09
N SER A 229 0.95 -1.44 -19.08
CA SER A 229 0.53 -0.62 -20.23
C SER A 229 -0.70 -1.21 -20.95
N ILE A 230 -0.67 -2.52 -21.24
CA ILE A 230 -1.80 -3.25 -21.85
C ILE A 230 -3.06 -3.18 -20.99
N ARG A 231 -2.93 -3.41 -19.67
CA ARG A 231 -4.10 -3.36 -18.76
C ARG A 231 -4.67 -1.95 -18.65
N ARG A 232 -3.82 -0.92 -18.64
CA ARG A 232 -4.25 0.48 -18.68
C ARG A 232 -4.96 0.79 -19.98
N LEU A 233 -4.40 0.39 -21.12
CA LEU A 233 -5.04 0.54 -22.43
C LEU A 233 -6.41 -0.14 -22.46
N LEU A 234 -6.50 -1.40 -22.04
CA LEU A 234 -7.78 -2.13 -21.95
C LEU A 234 -8.77 -1.40 -21.04
N THR A 235 -8.35 -0.93 -19.87
CA THR A 235 -9.23 -0.20 -18.94
C THR A 235 -9.73 1.13 -19.55
N VAL A 236 -8.83 1.87 -20.21
CA VAL A 236 -9.16 3.13 -20.91
C VAL A 236 -10.07 2.90 -22.12
N CYS A 237 -10.03 1.74 -22.77
CA CYS A 237 -10.90 1.42 -23.90
C CYS A 237 -12.26 0.83 -23.45
N VAL A 238 -12.24 -0.09 -22.48
CA VAL A 238 -13.42 -0.83 -22.02
C VAL A 238 -14.39 0.08 -21.25
N ILE A 239 -13.89 0.95 -20.36
CA ILE A 239 -14.78 1.83 -19.58
C ILE A 239 -15.62 2.74 -20.50
N PRO A 240 -15.03 3.49 -21.46
CA PRO A 240 -15.81 4.26 -22.42
C PRO A 240 -16.71 3.40 -23.30
N PHE A 241 -16.26 2.22 -23.73
CA PHE A 241 -17.07 1.32 -24.56
C PHE A 241 -18.41 0.98 -23.91
N PHE A 242 -18.43 0.73 -22.59
CA PHE A 242 -19.66 0.44 -21.85
C PHE A 242 -20.38 1.70 -21.34
N ALA A 243 -19.65 2.73 -20.93
CA ALA A 243 -20.24 3.96 -20.41
C ALA A 243 -20.91 4.80 -21.51
N TYR A 244 -20.35 4.81 -22.71
CA TYR A 244 -20.81 5.67 -23.80
C TYR A 244 -22.25 5.37 -24.24
N PRO A 245 -22.69 4.12 -24.50
CA PRO A 245 -24.08 3.83 -24.82
C PRO A 245 -25.05 4.28 -23.73
N ILE A 246 -24.68 4.10 -22.45
CA ILE A 246 -25.49 4.54 -21.31
C ILE A 246 -25.66 6.05 -21.33
N ILE A 247 -24.57 6.80 -21.53
CA ILE A 247 -24.60 8.26 -21.63
C ILE A 247 -25.49 8.69 -22.81
N VAL A 248 -25.29 8.11 -24.00
CA VAL A 248 -26.07 8.46 -25.21
C VAL A 248 -27.56 8.19 -25.03
N VAL A 249 -27.94 7.03 -24.47
CA VAL A 249 -29.35 6.69 -24.21
C VAL A 249 -29.95 7.71 -23.23
N ASN A 250 -29.25 8.00 -22.13
CA ASN A 250 -29.72 8.96 -21.12
C ASN A 250 -29.89 10.39 -21.68
N LEU A 251 -28.98 10.82 -22.55
CA LEU A 251 -29.04 12.14 -23.17
C LEU A 251 -30.11 12.25 -24.27
N ARG A 252 -30.62 11.14 -24.81
CA ARG A 252 -31.66 11.13 -25.85
C ARG A 252 -33.08 11.08 -25.31
N THR A 253 -33.28 10.89 -24.01
CA THR A 253 -34.63 10.87 -23.43
C THR A 253 -35.09 12.28 -23.07
N ASP A 254 -36.39 12.56 -23.20
CA ASP A 254 -37.00 13.83 -22.76
C ASP A 254 -37.08 13.96 -21.23
N ASN A 255 -36.64 12.95 -20.48
CA ASN A 255 -36.66 12.97 -19.03
C ASN A 255 -35.44 13.75 -18.47
N PRO A 256 -35.66 14.88 -17.76
CA PRO A 256 -34.58 15.71 -17.25
C PRO A 256 -33.66 14.98 -16.26
N LEU A 257 -34.17 13.96 -15.55
CA LEU A 257 -33.38 13.17 -14.60
C LEU A 257 -32.35 12.29 -15.32
N ASN A 258 -32.72 11.70 -16.45
CA ASN A 258 -31.80 10.93 -17.28
C ASN A 258 -30.73 11.83 -17.90
N ILE A 259 -31.11 13.01 -18.40
CA ILE A 259 -30.16 13.99 -18.93
C ILE A 259 -29.12 14.37 -17.86
N ALA A 260 -29.58 14.67 -16.64
CA ALA A 260 -28.69 14.98 -15.52
C ALA A 260 -27.73 13.82 -15.19
N LEU A 261 -28.23 12.58 -15.20
CA LEU A 261 -27.40 11.39 -14.99
C LEU A 261 -26.35 11.21 -16.09
N GLY A 262 -26.73 11.40 -17.36
CA GLY A 262 -25.81 11.36 -18.51
C GLY A 262 -24.69 12.41 -18.41
N LEU A 263 -25.03 13.63 -18.00
CA LEU A 263 -24.06 14.71 -17.77
C LEU A 263 -23.13 14.44 -16.58
N LEU A 264 -23.62 13.79 -15.52
CA LEU A 264 -22.80 13.39 -14.37
C LEU A 264 -21.77 12.31 -14.73
N LEU A 265 -22.12 11.38 -15.62
CA LEU A 265 -21.27 10.28 -16.04
C LEU A 265 -20.09 10.71 -16.92
N LEU A 266 -20.25 11.79 -17.68
CA LEU A 266 -19.25 12.33 -18.59
C LEU A 266 -17.92 12.72 -17.90
N PRO A 267 -17.90 13.58 -16.86
CA PRO A 267 -16.68 13.92 -16.14
C PRO A 267 -16.11 12.73 -15.37
N MET A 268 -16.94 11.77 -14.93
CA MET A 268 -16.44 10.54 -14.32
C MET A 268 -15.68 9.66 -15.31
N MET A 269 -16.17 9.54 -16.54
CA MET A 269 -15.47 8.81 -17.61
C MET A 269 -14.11 9.46 -17.92
N VAL A 270 -14.07 10.79 -18.04
CA VAL A 270 -12.83 11.55 -18.24
C VAL A 270 -11.88 11.37 -17.05
N TYR A 271 -12.39 11.50 -15.82
CA TYR A 271 -11.60 11.32 -14.61
C TYR A 271 -11.02 9.90 -14.52
N SER A 272 -11.81 8.87 -14.84
CA SER A 272 -11.35 7.48 -14.88
C SER A 272 -10.28 7.25 -15.95
N GLY A 273 -10.39 7.88 -17.11
CA GLY A 273 -9.38 7.85 -18.16
C GLY A 273 -8.05 8.47 -17.69
N ILE A 274 -8.11 9.70 -17.16
CA ILE A 274 -6.93 10.39 -16.60
C ILE A 274 -6.31 9.58 -15.47
N PHE A 275 -7.13 9.05 -14.58
CA PHE A 275 -6.67 8.29 -13.43
C PHE A 275 -5.99 6.98 -13.87
N THR A 276 -6.57 6.26 -14.84
CA THR A 276 -5.98 5.03 -15.37
C THR A 276 -4.66 5.30 -16.10
N LEU A 277 -4.60 6.36 -16.92
CA LEU A 277 -3.39 6.72 -17.67
C LEU A 277 -2.25 7.16 -16.74
N ARG A 278 -2.58 7.95 -15.70
CA ARG A 278 -1.57 8.43 -14.75
C ARG A 278 -1.28 7.42 -13.65
N GLY A 279 -2.17 6.49 -13.34
CA GLY A 279 -2.14 5.66 -12.13
C GLY A 279 -1.23 4.43 -12.23
N ALA A 280 -1.04 3.76 -11.09
CA ALA A 280 -0.35 2.47 -10.99
C ALA A 280 -1.30 1.28 -11.22
N VAL A 281 -2.39 1.50 -11.95
CA VAL A 281 -3.39 0.48 -12.28
C VAL A 281 -2.71 -0.66 -13.05
N GLY A 282 -2.81 -1.87 -12.51
CA GLY A 282 -2.33 -3.09 -13.16
C GLY A 282 -0.85 -3.43 -12.94
N ILE A 283 -0.08 -2.61 -12.22
CA ILE A 283 1.29 -2.93 -11.80
C ILE A 283 1.22 -3.87 -10.60
N LYS A 284 1.93 -5.01 -10.63
CA LYS A 284 1.99 -5.94 -9.49
C LYS A 284 3.11 -5.53 -8.52
N ALA A 285 2.93 -5.81 -7.22
CA ALA A 285 3.94 -5.52 -6.18
C ALA A 285 5.31 -6.11 -6.54
N GLN A 286 5.26 -7.35 -7.03
CA GLN A 286 6.45 -8.10 -7.40
C GLN A 286 7.24 -7.42 -8.52
N HIS A 287 6.57 -6.89 -9.56
CA HIS A 287 7.27 -6.17 -10.63
C HIS A 287 7.93 -4.88 -10.12
N ILE A 288 7.34 -4.19 -9.14
CA ILE A 288 7.97 -3.03 -8.51
C ILE A 288 9.22 -3.46 -7.75
N LYS A 289 9.14 -4.53 -6.95
CA LYS A 289 10.32 -5.08 -6.27
C LYS A 289 11.40 -5.49 -7.24
N ASP A 290 11.06 -6.25 -8.28
CA ASP A 290 12.03 -6.75 -9.25
C ASP A 290 12.70 -5.61 -10.01
N ALA A 291 11.94 -4.58 -10.43
CA ALA A 291 12.48 -3.39 -11.08
C ALA A 291 13.40 -2.63 -10.12
N MET A 292 12.91 -2.28 -8.93
CA MET A 292 13.69 -1.50 -7.94
C MET A 292 14.99 -2.21 -7.53
N LEU A 293 14.94 -3.52 -7.27
CA LEU A 293 16.14 -4.29 -6.90
C LEU A 293 17.15 -4.41 -8.05
N ARG A 294 16.71 -4.38 -9.31
CA ARG A 294 17.63 -4.38 -10.46
C ARG A 294 18.49 -3.12 -10.49
N TYR A 295 17.93 -1.97 -10.15
CA TYR A 295 18.67 -0.71 -10.02
C TYR A 295 19.27 -0.50 -8.61
N ARG A 296 19.28 -1.57 -7.78
CA ARG A 296 19.80 -1.54 -6.40
C ARG A 296 19.16 -0.46 -5.53
N LEU A 297 17.84 -0.28 -5.70
CA LEU A 297 17.02 0.63 -4.92
C LEU A 297 16.09 -0.16 -4.00
N CYS A 298 15.85 0.34 -2.79
CA CYS A 298 14.94 -0.30 -1.85
C CYS A 298 13.48 -0.22 -2.34
N PRO A 299 12.78 -1.34 -2.60
CA PRO A 299 11.38 -1.33 -3.03
C PRO A 299 10.41 -0.66 -2.04
N SER A 300 10.81 -0.49 -0.78
CA SER A 300 9.95 0.07 0.26
C SER A 300 10.01 1.59 0.41
N CYS A 301 11.20 2.18 0.29
CA CYS A 301 11.44 3.60 0.54
C CYS A 301 12.19 4.31 -0.59
N ALA A 302 12.60 3.57 -1.63
CA ALA A 302 13.41 4.03 -2.75
C ALA A 302 14.83 4.50 -2.43
N SER A 303 15.29 4.33 -1.19
CA SER A 303 16.68 4.59 -0.78
C SER A 303 17.65 3.70 -1.53
N ASP A 304 18.86 4.21 -1.73
CA ASP A 304 19.96 3.46 -2.32
C ASP A 304 20.36 2.27 -1.43
N LEU A 305 20.59 1.11 -2.04
CA LEU A 305 21.11 -0.08 -1.36
C LEU A 305 22.63 -0.21 -1.52
N MET A 306 23.27 0.62 -2.35
CA MET A 306 24.70 0.56 -2.69
C MET A 306 25.64 1.25 -1.71
N THR A 307 25.19 1.65 -0.52
CA THR A 307 26.09 2.24 0.48
C THR A 307 27.18 1.24 0.89
N ASP A 308 28.45 1.62 0.65
CA ASP A 308 29.68 0.79 0.75
C ASP A 308 29.90 0.11 2.12
N ASP A 309 29.20 0.51 3.17
CA ASP A 309 29.48 0.11 4.55
C ASP A 309 28.59 -1.02 5.11
N GLN A 310 27.74 -1.67 4.31
CA GLN A 310 26.80 -2.69 4.83
C GLN A 310 27.35 -4.11 4.59
N PRO A 311 27.90 -4.79 5.61
CA PRO A 311 28.28 -6.19 5.47
C PRO A 311 27.04 -7.03 5.15
N GLU A 312 27.13 -7.86 4.12
CA GLU A 312 26.10 -8.84 3.78
C GLU A 312 25.97 -9.87 4.91
N VAL A 313 25.02 -9.65 5.81
CA VAL A 313 24.64 -10.66 6.79
C VAL A 313 23.72 -11.65 6.07
N GLN A 314 24.25 -12.82 5.72
CA GLN A 314 23.51 -13.95 5.13
C GLN A 314 23.02 -13.75 3.68
N GLY A 315 23.74 -12.97 2.87
CA GLY A 315 23.37 -12.74 1.46
C GLY A 315 22.12 -11.88 1.27
N PHE A 316 21.84 -11.01 2.26
CA PHE A 316 20.80 -9.99 2.17
C PHE A 316 21.42 -8.61 2.37
N CYS A 317 21.02 -7.65 1.53
CA CYS A 317 21.26 -6.24 1.75
C CYS A 317 20.14 -5.67 2.62
N THR A 318 20.51 -5.04 3.75
CA THR A 318 19.54 -4.36 4.62
C THR A 318 19.50 -2.88 4.27
N CYS A 319 18.33 -2.37 3.90
CA CYS A 319 18.16 -0.95 3.63
C CYS A 319 18.45 -0.12 4.90
N PRO A 320 19.38 0.84 4.87
CA PRO A 320 19.73 1.62 6.06
C PRO A 320 18.56 2.47 6.57
N GLU A 321 17.75 3.00 5.66
CA GLU A 321 16.63 3.88 6.00
C GLU A 321 15.46 3.11 6.64
N CYS A 322 14.93 2.11 5.94
CA CYS A 322 13.71 1.42 6.38
C CYS A 322 13.95 0.05 7.03
N GLY A 323 15.18 -0.49 6.97
CA GLY A 323 15.55 -1.78 7.56
C GLY A 323 14.90 -2.98 6.88
N ALA A 324 14.42 -2.81 5.64
CA ALA A 324 13.93 -3.91 4.84
C ALA A 324 15.11 -4.71 4.29
N ALA A 325 15.00 -6.03 4.30
CA ALA A 325 16.07 -6.92 3.87
C ALA A 325 15.75 -7.52 2.49
N TRP A 326 16.65 -7.34 1.53
CA TRP A 326 16.47 -7.78 0.16
C TRP A 326 17.66 -8.60 -0.32
N ARG A 327 17.40 -9.69 -1.03
CA ARG A 327 18.39 -10.44 -1.77
C ARG A 327 18.58 -9.74 -3.11
N LEU A 328 19.78 -9.18 -3.31
CA LEU A 328 20.15 -8.63 -4.61
C LEU A 328 20.36 -9.80 -5.57
N ARG A 329 19.88 -9.66 -6.82
CA ARG A 329 20.27 -10.61 -7.87
C ARG A 329 21.71 -10.30 -8.22
N GLU A 330 22.57 -11.31 -8.14
CA GLU A 330 23.85 -11.26 -8.85
C GLU A 330 23.53 -11.02 -10.33
N GLU A 331 24.07 -9.94 -10.88
CA GLU A 331 23.92 -9.65 -12.30
C GLU A 331 24.45 -10.86 -13.08
N PRO A 332 23.63 -11.51 -13.94
CA PRO A 332 23.98 -12.77 -14.59
C PRO A 332 25.13 -12.69 -15.63
N GLY A 333 25.99 -11.68 -15.55
CA GLY A 333 26.95 -11.34 -16.59
C GLY A 333 28.25 -10.66 -16.15
N SER A 334 28.53 -10.49 -14.85
CA SER A 334 29.91 -10.21 -14.40
C SER A 334 30.75 -11.51 -14.36
N GLN A 335 30.51 -12.44 -15.27
CA GLN A 335 31.56 -13.39 -15.65
C GLN A 335 32.59 -12.56 -16.39
N SER A 336 33.57 -12.06 -15.63
CA SER A 336 34.75 -11.39 -16.14
C SER A 336 35.25 -12.16 -17.37
N PRO A 337 35.54 -11.51 -18.51
CA PRO A 337 36.03 -12.16 -19.73
C PRO A 337 37.40 -12.84 -19.59
N ALA A 338 37.83 -13.17 -18.37
CA ALA A 338 39.14 -13.70 -17.98
C ALA A 338 39.41 -15.16 -18.40
N LEU A 339 38.69 -15.72 -19.37
CA LEU A 339 38.95 -17.08 -19.87
C LEU A 339 39.06 -17.22 -21.39
N ASP A 340 39.29 -16.13 -22.14
CA ASP A 340 39.62 -16.23 -23.58
C ASP A 340 41.12 -15.97 -23.89
N GLU A 341 41.99 -15.93 -22.87
CA GLU A 341 43.44 -15.67 -23.06
C GLU A 341 44.31 -16.94 -23.15
N THR A 342 43.73 -18.16 -23.18
CA THR A 342 44.49 -19.43 -23.25
C THR A 342 44.42 -20.16 -24.60
N ARG A 343 44.01 -19.50 -25.69
CA ARG A 343 44.23 -20.00 -27.06
C ARG A 343 45.31 -19.20 -27.79
N SER A 344 46.52 -19.23 -27.27
CA SER A 344 47.71 -18.98 -28.09
C SER A 344 48.84 -19.93 -27.69
N VAL A 345 48.85 -21.11 -28.30
CA VAL A 345 50.04 -21.97 -28.44
C VAL A 345 49.88 -22.76 -29.74
N PRO A 346 50.98 -23.06 -30.45
CA PRO A 346 51.54 -22.38 -31.61
C PRO A 346 51.08 -22.93 -32.97
#